data_AF-A0A1F8QUL8-F1
#
_entry.id   AF-A0A1F8QUL8-F1
#
_cell.length_a   1.000
_cell.length_b   1.000
_cell.length_c   1.000
_cell.angle_alpha   90.00
_cell.angle_beta   90.00
_cell.angle_gamma   90.00
#
_symmetry.space_group_name_H-M   'P 1'
#
loop_
_entity.id
_entity.type
_entity.pdbx_description
1 polymer ?
#
loop_
_entity_poly.entity_id
_entity_poly.type
_entity_poly.pdbx_seq_one_letter_code
_entity_poly.pdbx_strand_id
1 'polypeptide(L)'
;MDRKFWAGVLIGLGLAMALLFGFRLAHFLRRGSLAPHPELVAETTDVSLIREWMTIPYVARTYGVPDEFLFEALELPEKDNRKMSLLELNEVYFPAREGFVIARVQEAILAFQSQVPLPPEPPRP
;
A
#
# COMPACT_ATOMS: atom_id res chain seq x y z
N MET A 1 -23.66 30.31 12.01
CA MET A 1 -22.40 29.67 11.61
C MET A 1 -21.96 30.32 10.31
N ASP A 2 -20.92 31.16 10.36
CA ASP A 2 -20.60 32.07 9.26
C ASP A 2 -19.97 31.35 8.06
N ARG A 3 -20.30 31.77 6.84
CA ARG A 3 -19.77 31.21 5.58
C ARG A 3 -18.23 31.22 5.51
N LYS A 4 -17.62 32.15 6.26
CA LYS A 4 -16.17 32.29 6.43
C LYS A 4 -15.56 31.13 7.22
N PHE A 5 -16.30 30.53 8.15
CA PHE A 5 -15.87 29.37 8.93
C PHE A 5 -15.79 28.12 8.05
N TRP A 6 -16.82 27.88 7.22
CA TRP A 6 -16.84 26.78 6.25
C TRP A 6 -15.72 26.89 5.21
N ALA A 7 -15.44 28.11 4.75
CA ALA A 7 -14.32 28.36 3.83
C ALA A 7 -12.96 28.01 4.47
N GLY A 8 -12.76 28.36 5.76
CA GLY A 8 -11.55 27.99 6.50
C GLY A 8 -11.37 26.48 6.65
N VAL A 9 -12.46 25.75 6.93
CA VAL A 9 -12.43 24.28 7.06
C VAL A 9 -12.08 23.61 5.73
N LEU A 10 -12.67 24.05 4.61
CA LEU A 10 -12.38 23.49 3.28
C LEU A 10 -10.92 23.71 2.85
N ILE A 11 -10.37 24.90 3.13
CA ILE A 11 -8.98 25.23 2.82
C ILE A 11 -8.02 24.42 3.69
N GLY A 12 -8.30 24.32 4.99
CA GLY A 12 -7.52 23.51 5.91
C GLY A 12 -7.50 22.02 5.53
N LEU A 13 -8.67 21.49 5.13
CA LEU A 13 -8.80 20.11 4.67
C LEU A 13 -8.00 19.85 3.39
N GLY A 14 -8.06 20.76 2.42
CA GLY A 14 -7.29 20.66 1.18
C GLY A 14 -5.78 20.71 1.42
N LEU A 15 -5.32 21.59 2.32
CA LEU A 15 -3.91 21.70 2.68
C LEU A 15 -3.41 20.46 3.42
N ALA A 16 -4.22 19.90 4.34
CA ALA A 16 -3.90 18.66 5.03
C ALA A 16 -3.79 17.49 4.04
N MET A 17 -4.73 17.36 3.09
CA MET A 17 -4.65 16.35 2.02
C MET A 17 -3.40 16.53 1.16
N ALA A 18 -3.07 17.75 0.75
CA ALA A 18 -1.90 18.03 -0.09
C ALA A 18 -0.58 17.71 0.64
N LEU A 19 -0.49 18.01 1.95
CA LEU A 19 0.69 17.68 2.76
C LEU A 19 0.81 16.17 3.00
N LEU A 20 -0.30 15.47 3.25
CA LEU A 20 -0.32 14.00 3.36
C LEU A 20 0.12 13.33 2.06
N PHE A 21 -0.40 13.79 0.91
CA PHE A 21 -0.02 13.26 -0.40
C PHE A 21 1.43 13.62 -0.80
N GLY A 22 1.86 14.85 -0.52
CA GLY A 22 3.21 15.31 -0.84
C GLY A 22 4.28 14.64 0.02
N PHE A 23 4.00 14.39 1.30
CA PHE A 23 4.90 13.68 2.21
C PHE A 23 5.01 12.19 1.86
N ARG A 24 3.91 11.55 1.42
CA ARG A 24 3.91 10.16 0.91
C ARG A 24 4.83 9.98 -0.32
N LEU A 25 4.88 10.95 -1.23
CA LEU A 25 5.73 10.89 -2.43
C LEU A 25 7.23 11.10 -2.12
N ALA A 26 7.56 11.96 -1.15
CA ALA A 26 8.94 12.28 -0.79
C ALA A 26 9.64 11.17 0.03
N HIS A 27 8.88 10.37 0.79
CA HIS A 27 9.44 9.25 1.56
C HIS A 27 9.83 8.07 0.67
N PHE A 28 9.07 7.81 -0.40
CA PHE A 28 9.30 6.76 -1.39
C PHE A 28 10.69 6.85 -2.06
N LEU A 29 11.18 8.07 -2.31
CA LEU A 29 12.48 8.30 -2.95
C LEU A 29 13.67 8.18 -1.97
N ARG A 30 13.44 8.22 -0.65
CA ARG A 30 14.53 8.29 0.35
C ARG A 30 15.07 6.93 0.81
N ARG A 31 14.47 5.80 0.45
CA ARG A 31 14.96 4.45 0.80
C ARG A 31 15.09 3.50 -0.39
N GLY A 32 15.32 4.04 -1.58
CA GLY A 32 15.69 3.25 -2.75
C GLY A 32 17.10 2.69 -2.62
N SER A 33 17.27 1.54 -1.98
CA SER A 33 18.47 0.70 -2.15
C SER A 33 18.27 -0.74 -1.68
N LEU A 34 17.50 -1.51 -2.46
CA LEU A 34 17.97 -2.81 -2.95
C LEU A 34 17.16 -3.22 -4.19
N ALA A 35 17.86 -3.46 -5.28
CA ALA A 35 17.30 -3.75 -6.61
C ALA A 35 16.42 -5.01 -6.60
N PRO A 36 15.25 -5.03 -7.27
CA PRO A 36 14.48 -6.24 -7.49
C PRO A 36 15.16 -7.14 -8.52
N HIS A 37 15.30 -8.44 -8.23
CA HIS A 37 15.65 -9.44 -9.23
C HIS A 37 14.49 -9.55 -10.26
N PRO A 38 14.71 -9.24 -11.55
CA PRO A 38 13.62 -9.05 -12.53
C PRO A 38 12.90 -10.33 -12.99
N GLU A 39 13.34 -11.51 -12.59
CA GLU A 39 12.99 -12.75 -13.30
C GLU A 39 11.81 -13.55 -12.71
N LEU A 40 11.24 -13.15 -11.57
CA LEU A 40 10.19 -13.94 -10.89
C LEU A 40 8.79 -13.28 -10.87
N VAL A 41 8.59 -12.10 -11.46
CA VAL A 41 7.38 -11.28 -11.21
C VAL A 41 6.48 -11.12 -12.45
N ALA A 42 6.76 -11.80 -13.56
CA ALA A 42 6.04 -11.62 -14.82
C ALA A 42 4.88 -12.62 -15.05
N GLU A 43 4.27 -13.15 -14.00
CA GLU A 43 2.92 -13.68 -14.10
C GLU A 43 2.01 -12.68 -13.39
N THR A 44 1.02 -12.15 -14.10
CA THR A 44 -0.04 -11.29 -13.59
C THR A 44 -0.71 -11.92 -12.36
N THR A 45 -0.13 -11.73 -11.17
CA THR A 45 -0.69 -12.27 -9.94
C THR A 45 -1.97 -11.51 -9.64
N ASP A 46 -3.10 -12.17 -9.82
CA ASP A 46 -4.42 -11.60 -9.53
C ASP A 46 -4.52 -11.27 -8.03
N VAL A 47 -4.64 -9.98 -7.71
CA VAL A 47 -4.78 -9.48 -6.33
C VAL A 47 -6.03 -10.00 -5.63
N SER A 48 -7.01 -10.54 -6.36
CA SER A 48 -8.19 -11.23 -5.81
C SER A 48 -7.83 -12.53 -5.07
N LEU A 49 -6.64 -13.08 -5.33
CA LEU A 49 -6.12 -14.25 -4.63
C LEU A 49 -5.60 -13.91 -3.24
N ILE A 50 -5.61 -12.63 -2.83
CA ILE A 50 -5.30 -12.26 -1.46
C ILE A 50 -6.34 -12.84 -0.50
N ARG A 51 -5.86 -13.38 0.62
CA ARG A 51 -6.64 -14.10 1.63
C ARG A 51 -6.29 -13.57 3.02
N GLU A 52 -7.28 -13.64 3.89
CA GLU A 52 -7.29 -13.15 5.27
C GLU A 52 -6.19 -13.74 6.15
N TRP A 53 -5.84 -15.00 5.95
CA TRP A 53 -4.80 -15.68 6.71
C TRP A 53 -3.37 -15.25 6.35
N MET A 54 -3.18 -14.55 5.23
CA MET A 54 -1.84 -14.15 4.77
C MET A 54 -1.26 -13.01 5.60
N THR A 55 0.07 -12.88 5.63
CA THR A 55 0.75 -11.78 6.32
C THR A 55 1.22 -10.72 5.32
N ILE A 56 1.41 -9.48 5.78
CA ILE A 56 1.92 -8.40 4.93
C ILE A 56 3.27 -8.77 4.27
N PRO A 57 4.28 -9.29 4.98
CA PRO A 57 5.54 -9.67 4.34
C PRO A 57 5.41 -10.82 3.33
N TYR A 58 4.44 -11.72 3.51
CA TYR A 58 4.17 -12.78 2.54
C TYR A 58 3.60 -12.16 1.25
N VAL A 59 2.54 -11.35 1.38
CA VAL A 59 1.91 -10.66 0.25
C VAL A 59 2.91 -9.76 -0.49
N ALA A 60 3.71 -9.00 0.24
CA ALA A 60 4.80 -8.17 -0.32
C ALA A 60 5.72 -8.97 -1.25
N ARG A 61 6.23 -10.12 -0.78
CA ARG A 61 7.10 -10.99 -1.58
C ARG A 61 6.38 -11.61 -2.77
N THR A 62 5.14 -12.08 -2.58
CA THR A 62 4.37 -12.76 -3.64
C THR A 62 4.00 -11.82 -4.78
N TYR A 63 3.69 -10.55 -4.48
CA TYR A 63 3.25 -9.56 -5.47
C TYR A 63 4.34 -8.58 -5.88
N GLY A 64 5.59 -8.77 -5.41
CA GLY A 64 6.74 -7.95 -5.77
C GLY A 64 6.67 -6.51 -5.27
N VAL A 65 6.04 -6.27 -4.13
CA VAL A 65 5.87 -4.93 -3.52
C VAL A 65 6.70 -4.85 -2.23
N PRO A 66 7.34 -3.73 -1.90
CA PRO A 66 7.99 -3.54 -0.60
C PRO A 66 7.00 -3.73 0.55
N ASP A 67 7.39 -4.44 1.60
CA ASP A 67 6.53 -4.65 2.77
C ASP A 67 6.29 -3.35 3.53
N GLU A 68 7.28 -2.47 3.60
CA GLU A 68 7.11 -1.14 4.23
C GLU A 68 6.03 -0.32 3.53
N PHE A 69 5.92 -0.43 2.21
CA PHE A 69 4.89 0.26 1.44
C PHE A 69 3.48 -0.18 1.83
N LEU A 70 3.29 -1.49 2.08
CA LEU A 70 2.00 -2.03 2.52
C LEU A 70 1.67 -1.64 3.98
N PHE A 71 2.67 -1.64 4.88
CA PHE A 71 2.49 -1.15 6.25
C PHE A 71 2.15 0.35 6.30
N GLU A 72 2.82 1.17 5.48
CA GLU A 72 2.55 2.61 5.36
C GLU A 72 1.17 2.91 4.74
N ALA A 73 0.71 2.07 3.79
CA ALA A 73 -0.62 2.20 3.19
C ALA A 73 -1.76 1.93 4.18
N LEU A 74 -1.49 1.10 5.19
CA LEU A 74 -2.37 0.76 6.31
C LEU A 74 -2.15 1.66 7.55
N GLU A 75 -1.12 2.51 7.54
CA GLU A 75 -0.73 3.37 8.67
C GLU A 75 -0.40 2.57 9.94
N LEU A 76 0.19 1.38 9.77
CA LEU A 76 0.53 0.45 10.84
C LEU A 76 2.04 0.42 11.11
N PRO A 77 2.47 0.31 12.38
CA PRO A 77 3.88 0.08 12.69
C PRO A 77 4.30 -1.33 12.25
N GLU A 78 5.46 -1.44 11.62
CA GLU A 78 5.95 -2.71 11.06
C GLU A 78 6.40 -3.71 12.13
N LYS A 79 7.14 -3.23 13.13
CA LYS A 79 7.93 -4.04 14.08
C LYS A 79 7.12 -5.12 14.80
N ASP A 80 5.90 -4.80 15.19
CA ASP A 80 5.05 -5.70 15.99
C ASP A 80 4.02 -6.47 15.13
N ASN A 81 3.85 -6.07 13.87
CA ASN A 81 2.75 -6.51 13.01
C ASN A 81 3.18 -7.43 11.86
N ARG A 82 4.48 -7.63 11.64
CA ARG A 82 5.05 -8.50 10.57
C ARG A 82 4.56 -9.95 10.58
N LYS A 83 4.15 -10.47 11.74
CA LYS A 83 3.70 -11.86 11.90
C LYS A 83 2.19 -12.01 11.90
N MET A 84 1.46 -10.90 12.01
CA MET A 84 0.00 -10.92 12.06
C MET A 84 -0.58 -11.17 10.68
N SER A 85 -1.68 -11.91 10.66
CA SER A 85 -2.46 -12.10 9.43
C SER A 85 -3.23 -10.83 9.07
N LEU A 86 -3.64 -10.67 7.81
CA LEU A 86 -4.48 -9.55 7.40
C LEU A 86 -5.80 -9.50 8.18
N LEU A 87 -6.35 -10.67 8.54
CA LEU A 87 -7.52 -10.78 9.42
C LEU A 87 -7.24 -10.22 10.81
N GLU A 88 -6.17 -10.70 11.44
CA GLU A 88 -5.79 -10.28 12.79
C GLU A 88 -5.49 -8.77 12.83
N LEU A 89 -4.83 -8.24 11.80
CA LEU A 89 -4.63 -6.80 11.65
C LEU A 89 -5.95 -6.03 11.52
N ASN A 90 -6.92 -6.59 10.80
CA ASN A 90 -8.25 -6.00 10.67
C ASN A 90 -8.99 -5.99 12.01
N GLU A 91 -8.94 -7.09 12.75
CA GLU A 91 -9.58 -7.21 14.06
C GLU A 91 -8.96 -6.28 15.11
N VAL A 92 -7.63 -6.16 15.12
CA VAL A 92 -6.90 -5.35 16.12
C VAL A 92 -7.03 -3.84 15.85
N TYR A 93 -6.85 -3.42 14.60
CA TYR A 93 -6.74 -2.00 14.24
C TYR A 93 -7.99 -1.42 13.60
N PHE A 94 -8.83 -2.25 12.97
CA PHE A 94 -10.01 -1.81 12.22
C PHE A 94 -11.28 -2.64 12.54
N PRO A 95 -11.61 -2.90 13.83
CA PRO A 95 -12.70 -3.80 14.20
C PRO A 95 -14.09 -3.34 13.69
N ALA A 96 -14.26 -2.04 13.43
CA ALA A 96 -15.50 -1.48 12.90
C ALA A 96 -15.66 -1.62 11.38
N ARG A 97 -14.64 -2.11 10.67
CA ARG A 97 -14.61 -2.19 9.20
C ARG A 97 -14.14 -3.58 8.77
N GLU A 98 -15.08 -4.46 8.49
CA GLU A 98 -14.80 -5.81 8.00
C GLU A 98 -14.08 -5.77 6.65
N GLY A 99 -13.03 -6.59 6.49
CA GLY A 99 -12.27 -6.72 5.24
C GLY A 99 -11.48 -5.47 4.80
N PHE A 100 -11.42 -4.41 5.61
CA PHE A 100 -10.77 -3.15 5.25
C PHE A 100 -9.28 -3.34 4.94
N VAL A 101 -8.58 -4.13 5.75
CA VAL A 101 -7.14 -4.37 5.56
C VAL A 101 -6.87 -5.05 4.21
N ILE A 102 -7.65 -6.07 3.83
CA ILE A 102 -7.49 -6.75 2.54
C ILE A 102 -7.72 -5.77 1.39
N ALA A 103 -8.85 -5.04 1.41
CA ALA A 103 -9.19 -4.12 0.35
C ALA A 103 -8.08 -3.07 0.17
N ARG A 104 -7.57 -2.55 1.28
CA ARG A 104 -6.51 -1.54 1.28
C ARG A 104 -5.17 -2.09 0.77
N VAL A 105 -4.82 -3.33 1.11
CA VAL A 105 -3.64 -4.01 0.58
C VAL A 105 -3.77 -4.27 -0.92
N GLN A 106 -4.93 -4.73 -1.39
CA GLN A 106 -5.21 -4.93 -2.82
C GLN A 106 -5.06 -3.63 -3.61
N GLU A 107 -5.69 -2.55 -3.13
CA GLU A 107 -5.57 -1.21 -3.73
C GLU A 107 -4.11 -0.74 -3.77
N ALA A 108 -3.36 -0.95 -2.69
CA ALA A 108 -1.95 -0.55 -2.62
C ALA A 108 -1.10 -1.30 -3.65
N ILE A 109 -1.29 -2.61 -3.79
CA ILE A 109 -0.57 -3.42 -4.79
C ILE A 109 -0.93 -2.97 -6.21
N LEU A 110 -2.21 -2.79 -6.51
CA LEU A 110 -2.65 -2.30 -7.83
C LEU A 110 -2.06 -0.92 -8.15
N ALA A 111 -2.04 -0.02 -7.16
CA ALA A 111 -1.44 1.30 -7.31
C ALA A 111 0.07 1.22 -7.57
N PHE A 112 0.78 0.30 -6.92
CA PHE A 112 2.21 0.10 -7.13
C PHE A 112 2.50 -0.50 -8.52
N GLN A 113 1.78 -1.55 -8.91
CA GLN A 113 1.93 -2.19 -10.22
C GLN A 113 1.62 -1.24 -11.38
N SER A 114 0.65 -0.34 -11.22
CA SER A 114 0.33 0.68 -12.23
C SER A 114 1.46 1.71 -12.43
N GLN A 115 2.36 1.85 -11.46
CA GLN A 115 3.49 2.80 -11.50
C GLN A 115 4.78 2.17 -12.03
N VAL A 116 4.89 0.84 -12.03
CA VAL A 116 6.05 0.11 -12.57
C VAL A 116 5.76 -0.25 -14.03
N PRO A 117 6.44 0.35 -15.03
CA PRO A 117 6.31 -0.08 -16.41
C PRO A 117 6.73 -1.54 -16.54
N LEU A 118 5.95 -2.36 -17.26
CA LEU A 118 6.32 -3.74 -17.58
C LEU A 118 7.74 -3.74 -18.19
N PRO A 119 8.67 -4.58 -17.69
CA PRO A 119 9.93 -4.82 -18.37
C PRO A 119 9.66 -5.22 -19.83
N PRO A 120 10.46 -4.75 -20.81
CA PRO A 120 10.29 -5.18 -22.20
C PRO A 120 10.35 -6.71 -22.27
N GLU A 121 9.39 -7.28 -23.00
CA GLU A 121 9.25 -8.72 -23.20
C GLU A 121 10.59 -9.30 -23.69
N PRO A 122 11.16 -10.33 -23.04
CA PRO A 122 12.38 -10.95 -23.52
C PRO A 122 12.15 -11.48 -24.95
N PRO A 123 13.12 -11.33 -25.87
CA PRO A 123 12.96 -11.78 -27.24
C PRO A 123 12.65 -13.28 -27.26
N ARG A 124 11.49 -13.64 -27.82
CA ARG A 124 11.11 -15.04 -28.04
C ARG A 124 12.16 -15.70 -28.95
N PRO A 125 12.70 -16.88 -28.59
CA PRO A 125 13.63 -17.63 -29.43
C PRO A 125 12.97 -18.15 -30.72
#